data_AF-A0A3N9V3Z2-F1
#
_entry.id   AF-A0A3N9V3Z2-F1
#
_cell.length_a   1.000
_cell.length_b   1.000
_cell.length_c   1.000
_cell.angle_alpha   90.00
_cell.angle_beta   90.00
_cell.angle_gamma   90.00
#
_symmetry.space_group_name_H-M   'P 1'
#
loop_
_entity.id
_entity.type
_entity.pdbx_description
1 polymer ?
#
loop_
_entity_poly.entity_id
_entity_poly.type
_entity_poly.pdbx_seq_one_letter_code
_entity_poly.pdbx_strand_id
1 'polypeptide(L)' 'LAVRSFIEEAQPEVCLTGHIHEARSEDRIGKTRIVHPGMFQEGGYAVIKLGKDALSIHLAQIER' A
#
# COMPACT_ATOMS: atom_id res chain seq x y z
N LEU A 1 12.78 7.84 -9.58
CA LEU A 1 12.48 7.05 -10.80
C LEU A 1 12.73 5.55 -10.61
N ALA A 2 13.83 5.13 -9.96
CA ALA A 2 14.16 3.71 -9.79
C ALA A 2 13.00 2.83 -9.26
N VAL A 3 12.28 3.27 -8.21
CA VAL A 3 11.14 2.51 -7.65
C VAL A 3 9.99 2.37 -8.65
N ARG A 4 9.66 3.45 -9.38
CA ARG A 4 8.60 3.42 -10.38
C ARG A 4 8.94 2.46 -11.53
N SER A 5 10.15 2.56 -12.08
CA SER A 5 10.59 1.68 -13.17
C SER A 5 10.57 0.21 -12.75
N PHE A 6 10.99 -0.09 -11.51
CA PHE A 6 10.88 -1.43 -10.95
C PHE A 6 9.42 -1.90 -10.85
N ILE A 7 8.50 -1.06 -10.40
CA ILE A 7 7.07 -1.40 -10.31
C ILE A 7 6.48 -1.65 -11.71
N GLU A 8 6.84 -0.82 -12.69
CA GLU A 8 6.40 -0.95 -14.09
C GLU A 8 6.92 -2.26 -14.72
N GLU A 9 8.15 -2.67 -14.43
CA GLU A 9 8.75 -3.91 -14.95
C GLU A 9 8.29 -5.17 -14.20
N ALA A 10 8.43 -5.19 -12.87
CA ALA A 10 8.17 -6.37 -12.05
C ALA A 10 6.69 -6.63 -11.82
N GLN A 11 5.86 -5.58 -11.88
CA GLN A 11 4.42 -5.64 -11.66
C GLN A 11 4.04 -6.49 -10.41
N PRO A 12 4.50 -6.15 -9.19
CA PRO A 12 4.11 -6.88 -8.00
C PRO A 12 2.59 -6.76 -7.73
N GLU A 13 2.02 -7.65 -6.92
CA GLU A 13 0.60 -7.54 -6.53
C GLU A 13 0.36 -6.26 -5.71
N VAL A 14 1.31 -5.91 -4.83
CA VAL A 14 1.24 -4.76 -3.93
C VAL A 14 2.60 -4.09 -3.79
N CYS A 15 2.60 -2.76 -3.78
CA CYS A 15 3.68 -1.93 -3.26
C CYS A 15 3.19 -1.26 -1.98
N LEU A 16 3.65 -1.75 -0.83
CA LEU A 16 3.46 -1.07 0.44
C LEU A 16 4.52 0.03 0.56
N THR A 17 4.08 1.27 0.63
CA THR A 17 4.96 2.44 0.63
C THR A 17 4.67 3.35 1.82
N GLY A 18 5.67 4.14 2.15
CA GLY A 18 5.66 5.13 3.22
C GLY A 18 6.54 6.32 2.83
N HIS A 19 6.16 7.51 3.28
CA HIS A 19 7.09 8.63 3.44
C HIS A 19 6.69 9.47 4.65
N ILE A 20 7.64 10.22 5.18
CA ILE A 20 7.39 11.10 6.33
C ILE A 20 6.31 12.12 5.90
N HIS A 21 5.23 12.25 6.68
CA HIS A 21 4.15 13.23 6.51
C HIS A 21 3.14 12.99 5.37
N GLU A 22 3.10 11.81 4.74
CA GLU A 22 2.12 11.55 3.67
C GLU A 22 0.78 10.99 4.20
N ALA A 23 -0.31 11.44 3.57
CA ALA A 23 -1.68 11.03 3.90
C ALA A 23 -1.92 9.53 3.58
N ARG A 24 -2.94 8.97 4.21
CA ARG A 24 -3.48 7.65 3.84
C ARG A 24 -3.95 7.68 2.38
N SER A 25 -3.43 6.77 1.55
CA SER A 25 -3.79 6.71 0.13
C SER A 25 -3.69 5.30 -0.44
N GLU A 26 -4.43 5.11 -1.53
CA GLU A 26 -4.36 3.92 -2.35
C GLU A 26 -4.38 4.36 -3.83
N ASP A 27 -3.49 3.78 -4.63
CA ASP A 27 -3.40 4.05 -6.06
C ASP A 27 -2.97 2.76 -6.80
N ARG A 28 -2.71 2.86 -8.10
CA ARG A 28 -2.32 1.71 -8.93
C ARG A 28 -1.34 2.09 -10.04
N ILE A 29 -0.35 1.23 -10.27
CA ILE A 29 0.54 1.28 -11.44
C ILE A 29 0.48 -0.07 -12.16
N GLY A 30 -0.15 -0.09 -13.33
CA GLY A 30 -0.42 -1.34 -14.04
C GLY A 30 -1.33 -2.25 -13.21
N LYS A 31 -0.90 -3.47 -12.87
CA LYS A 31 -1.64 -4.34 -11.94
C LYS A 31 -1.36 -4.06 -10.46
N THR A 32 -0.20 -3.46 -10.16
CA THR A 32 0.28 -3.24 -8.80
C THR A 32 -0.60 -2.26 -8.03
N ARG A 33 -1.13 -2.68 -6.88
CA ARG A 33 -1.78 -1.79 -5.91
C ARG A 33 -0.72 -1.05 -5.10
N ILE A 34 -0.76 0.28 -5.10
CA ILE A 34 0.12 1.13 -4.29
C ILE A 34 -0.64 1.49 -3.01
N VAL A 35 -0.06 1.21 -1.85
CA VAL A 35 -0.74 1.32 -0.56
C VAL A 35 0.11 2.16 0.38
N HIS A 36 -0.43 3.28 0.84
CA HIS A 36 0.15 4.11 1.89
C HIS A 36 -0.80 4.12 3.11
N PRO A 37 -0.46 3.46 4.23
CA PRO A 37 -1.35 3.36 5.39
C PRO A 37 -1.54 4.68 6.16
N GLY A 38 -0.75 5.70 5.85
CA GLY A 38 -0.65 6.91 6.67
C GLY A 38 0.26 6.69 7.88
N MET A 39 0.36 7.71 8.73
CA MET A 39 1.24 7.66 9.90
C MET A 39 0.67 6.77 11.00
N PHE A 40 1.50 5.83 11.48
CA PHE A 40 1.12 4.98 12.61
C PHE A 40 0.86 5.78 13.89
N GLN A 41 1.55 6.91 14.11
CA GLN A 41 1.32 7.80 15.25
C GLN A 41 -0.11 8.37 15.30
N GLU A 42 -0.70 8.61 14.13
CA GLU A 42 -2.11 9.03 14.01
C GLU A 42 -3.06 7.83 14.12
N GLY A 43 -2.54 6.61 14.04
CA GLY A 43 -3.28 5.35 14.11
C GLY A 43 -3.47 4.67 12.75
N GLY A 44 -2.85 5.13 11.67
CA GLY A 44 -3.01 4.55 10.34
C GLY A 44 -2.29 3.21 10.17
N TYR A 45 -2.95 2.21 9.57
CA TYR A 45 -2.35 0.92 9.24
C TYR A 45 -3.03 0.27 8.03
N ALA A 46 -2.38 -0.77 7.47
CA ALA A 46 -2.93 -1.58 6.40
C ALA A 46 -2.97 -3.05 6.81
N VAL A 47 -4.06 -3.74 6.47
CA VAL A 47 -4.20 -5.19 6.59
C VAL A 47 -4.18 -5.77 5.19
N ILE A 48 -3.12 -6.52 4.88
CA ILE A 48 -2.96 -7.22 3.61
C ILE A 48 -3.10 -8.71 3.89
N LYS A 49 -4.03 -9.36 3.20
CA LYS A 49 -4.23 -10.82 3.31
C LYS A 49 -4.00 -11.45 1.95
N LEU A 50 -3.16 -12.47 1.92
CA LEU A 50 -2.97 -13.33 0.77
C LEU A 50 -3.76 -14.62 0.99
N GLY A 51 -4.88 -14.76 0.28
CA GLY A 51 -5.64 -16.00 0.21
C GLY A 51 -5.12 -16.92 -0.89
N LYS A 52 -5.77 -18.08 -1.08
CA LYS A 52 -5.42 -19.02 -2.16
C LYS A 52 -5.55 -18.40 -3.56
N ASP A 53 -6.60 -17.61 -3.76
CA ASP A 53 -6.97 -17.10 -5.09
C ASP A 53 -6.99 -15.57 -5.18
N ALA A 54 -6.86 -14.87 -4.05
CA ALA A 54 -7.03 -13.41 -4.02
C ALA A 54 -6.20 -12.75 -2.93
N LEU A 55 -5.69 -11.57 -3.28
CA LEU A 55 -5.11 -10.62 -2.36
C LEU A 55 -6.16 -9.57 -1.98
N SER A 56 -6.37 -9.37 -0.67
CA SER A 56 -7.23 -8.30 -0.15
C SER A 56 -6.41 -7.28 0.62
N ILE A 57 -6.70 -5.99 0.41
CA ILE A 57 -6.04 -4.87 1.07
C ILE A 57 -7.12 -4.04 1.76
N HIS A 58 -6.93 -3.76 3.04
CA HIS A 58 -7.80 -2.88 3.81
C HIS A 58 -6.97 -1.86 4.57
N LEU A 59 -7.21 -0.57 4.31
CA LEU A 59 -6.64 0.52 5.08
C LEU A 59 -7.54 0.83 6.28
N ALA A 60 -6.96 0.96 7.46
CA ALA A 60 -7.69 1.11 8.71
C ALA A 60 -7.01 2.11 9.66
N GLN A 61 -7.76 2.51 10.69
CA GLN A 61 -7.35 3.49 11.69
C GLN A 61 -7.56 2.88 13.09
N ILE A 62 -6.62 3.11 14.01
CA ILE A 62 -6.82 2.85 15.43
C ILE A 62 -7.69 4.00 15.97
N GLU A 63 -8.92 3.69 16.36
CA GLU A 63 -9.79 4.63 17.08
C GLU A 63 -9.25 4.80 18.51
N ARG A 64 -9.16 6.05 18.97
CA ARG A 64 -8.73 6.41 20.33
C ARG A 64 -9.92 6.61 21.24
#